data_AF-A0A1V2GCY4-F1
#
_entry.id   AF-A0A1V2GCY4-F1
#
_cell.length_a   1.000
_cell.length_b   1.000
_cell.length_c   1.000
_cell.angle_alpha   90.00
_cell.angle_beta   90.00
_cell.angle_gamma   90.00
#
_symmetry.space_group_name_H-M   'P 1'
#
loop_
_entity.id
_entity.type
_entity.pdbx_description
1 polymer ?
#
loop_
_entity_poly.entity_id
_entity_poly.type
_entity_poly.pdbx_seq_one_letter_code
_entity_poly.pdbx_strand_id
1 'polypeptide(L)' 'MAIEIKVPDIGADEVEITEILVKVGDKVEAEQSLITVEG' A
#
# COMPACT_ATOMS: atom_id res chain seq x y z
N MET A 1 -6.37 18.26 3.66
CA MET A 1 -6.74 17.47 2.46
C MET A 1 -6.18 16.08 2.67
N ALA A 2 -7.00 15.04 2.56
CA ALA A 2 -6.53 13.66 2.54
C ALA A 2 -6.37 13.24 1.08
N ILE A 3 -5.33 12.47 0.77
CA ILE A 3 -5.11 11.87 -0.54
C ILE A 3 -5.50 10.40 -0.43
N GLU A 4 -6.45 9.96 -1.25
CA GLU A 4 -6.75 8.54 -1.37
C GLU A 4 -5.70 7.87 -2.26
N ILE A 5 -5.04 6.84 -1.72
CA ILE A 5 -4.13 5.99 -2.49
C ILE A 5 -4.90 4.75 -2.92
N LYS A 6 -4.95 4.52 -4.23
CA LYS A 6 -5.57 3.34 -4.82
C LYS A 6 -4.50 2.32 -5.15
N VAL A 7 -4.80 1.05 -4.89
CA VAL A 7 -3.98 -0.06 -5.34
C VAL A 7 -4.18 -0.19 -6.86
N PRO A 8 -3.10 -0.30 -7.66
CA PRO A 8 -3.22 -0.56 -9.09
C PRO A 8 -3.74 -1.99 -9.34
N ASP A 9 -4.09 -2.29 -10.59
CA ASP A 9 -4.38 -3.67 -10.97
C ASP A 9 -3.14 -4.56 -10.80
N ILE A 10 -3.31 -5.66 -10.07
CA ILE A 10 -2.27 -6.62 -9.68
C ILE A 10 -2.45 -7.98 -10.37
N GLY A 11 -3.47 -8.13 -11.23
CA GLY A 11 -3.70 -9.37 -12.00
C GLY A 11 -4.25 -10.55 -11.18
N ALA A 12 -4.82 -10.29 -10.00
CA ALA A 12 -5.48 -11.27 -9.15
C ALA A 12 -6.87 -10.74 -8.73
N ASP A 13 -7.84 -11.65 -8.58
CA ASP A 13 -9.20 -11.29 -8.17
C ASP A 13 -9.24 -10.76 -6.73
N GLU A 14 -8.46 -11.37 -5.84
CA GLU A 14 -8.31 -10.98 -4.43
C GLU A 14 -6.85 -11.19 -3.99
N VAL A 15 -6.36 -10.31 -3.10
CA VAL A 15 -5.06 -10.45 -2.45
C VAL A 15 -5.18 -10.11 -0.96
N GLU A 16 -4.33 -10.74 -0.15
CA GLU A 16 -4.21 -10.48 1.28
C GLU A 16 -3.05 -9.53 1.56
N ILE A 17 -3.24 -8.63 2.52
CA ILE A 17 -2.17 -7.73 3.00
C ILE A 17 -1.36 -8.49 4.04
N THR A 18 -0.10 -8.78 3.73
CA THR A 18 0.79 -9.51 4.64
C THR A 18 1.54 -8.57 5.59
N GLU A 19 1.83 -7.34 5.15
CA GLU A 19 2.58 -6.38 5.95
C GLU A 19 2.20 -4.91 5.64
N ILE A 20 2.19 -4.08 6.67
CA ILE A 20 2.04 -2.62 6.56
C ILE A 20 3.36 -1.97 6.97
N LEU A 21 4.00 -1.29 6.02
CA LEU A 21 5.35 -0.72 6.17
C LEU A 21 5.34 0.74 6.66
N VAL A 22 4.14 1.32 6.87
CA VAL A 22 3.95 2.72 7.28
C VAL A 22 2.99 2.84 8.47
N LYS A 23 3.19 3.87 9.29
CA LYS A 23 2.33 4.19 10.42
C LYS A 23 1.76 5.60 10.30
N VAL A 24 0.70 5.85 11.07
CA VAL A 24 0.09 7.17 11.15
C VAL A 24 1.11 8.18 11.67
N GLY A 25 1.35 9.23 10.89
CA GLY A 25 2.34 10.27 11.19
C GLY A 25 3.69 10.08 10.51
N ASP A 26 3.93 8.95 9.84
CA ASP A 26 5.16 8.74 9.08
C ASP A 26 5.21 9.64 7.85
N LYS A 27 6.42 10.10 7.51
CA LYS A 27 6.68 10.80 6.26
C LYS A 27 6.92 9.76 5.17
N VAL A 28 6.15 9.86 4.09
CA VAL A 28 6.28 9.00 2.90
C VAL A 28 7.00 9.76 1.79
N GLU A 29 7.96 9.13 1.15
CA GLU A 29 8.69 9.68 0.00
C GLU A 29 8.32 8.97 -1.31
N ALA A 30 8.64 9.58 -2.45
CA ALA A 30 8.39 8.95 -3.74
C ALA A 30 9.14 7.61 -3.83
N GLU A 31 8.52 6.62 -4.48
CA GLU A 31 9.07 5.27 -4.66
C GLU A 31 9.20 4.44 -3.35
N GLN A 32 8.77 4.97 -2.21
CA GLN A 32 8.73 4.23 -0.95
C GLN A 32 7.61 3.18 -0.93
N SER A 33 7.93 1.96 -0.51
CA SER A 33 6.96 0.89 -0.28
C SER A 33 6.02 1.21 0.88
N LEU A 34 4.72 0.93 0.69
CA LEU A 34 3.67 1.20 1.70
C LEU A 34 3.12 -0.06 2.34
N ILE A 35 2.86 -1.09 1.53
CA ILE A 35 2.28 -2.36 1.94
C ILE A 35 2.87 -3.50 1.11
N THR A 36 2.83 -4.70 1.66
CA THR A 36 3.12 -5.94 0.96
C THR A 36 1.83 -6.74 0.83
N VAL A 37 1.60 -7.29 -0.35
CA VAL A 37 0.42 -8.12 -0.66
C VAL A 37 0.85 -9.46 -1.22
N GLU A 38 0.10 -10.51 -0.91
CA GLU A 38 0.28 -11.88 -1.40
C GLU A 38 -1.10 -12.44 -1.81
N GLY A 39 -1.15 -13.32 -2.80
CA GLY A 39 -2.36 -13.95 -3.31
C GLY A 39 -2.15 -15.42 -3.60
#